data_AF-Q4CN41-F1
#
_entry.id   AF-Q4CN41-F1
#
_cell.length_a   1.000
_cell.length_b   1.000
_cell.length_c   1.000
_cell.angle_alpha   90.00
_cell.angle_beta   90.00
_cell.angle_gamma   90.00
#
_symmetry.space_group_name_H-M   'P 1'
#
loop_
_entity.id
_entity.type
_entity.pdbx_description
1 polymer ?
#
loop_
_entity_poly.entity_id
_entity_poly.type
_entity_poly.pdbx_seq_one_letter_code
_entity_poly.pdbx_strand_id
1 'polypeptide(L)'
;MELEVASDGDVYARSLQEARWDILQGLNVAKDWGRLEERHPFFRDVILDAKRQAKLLASVLTATEFFLQRLLWCCENDTAPSFVDANRVKQWRASLAVFISLYESSPVPTRARWLAESRERADGTCAVSVDGDEKYNSYDHNKVRGMDDDDVDDDDGSFVENRLKDMVLQCLAIGRMWCRQLDEEDEMAVKVRHALSVMDAFAAPKTFDW
;
A
#
# COMPACT_ATOMS: atom_id res chain seq x y z
N MET A 1 5.87 -2.97 -49.83
CA MET A 1 6.09 -3.86 -48.67
C MET A 1 6.23 -2.95 -47.48
N GLU A 2 5.13 -2.68 -46.79
CA GLU A 2 5.19 -2.03 -45.48
C GLU A 2 5.72 -3.09 -44.51
N LEU A 3 6.85 -2.81 -43.89
CA LEU A 3 7.37 -3.63 -42.80
C LEU A 3 6.46 -3.35 -41.61
N GLU A 4 5.62 -4.31 -41.22
CA GLU A 4 4.91 -4.26 -39.95
C GLU A 4 5.95 -4.19 -38.83
N VAL A 5 6.24 -2.97 -38.38
CA VAL A 5 7.00 -2.74 -37.16
C VAL A 5 6.07 -3.16 -36.04
N ALA A 6 6.36 -4.30 -35.41
CA ALA A 6 5.64 -4.75 -34.23
C ALA A 6 5.64 -3.63 -33.19
N SER A 7 4.48 -3.37 -32.58
CA SER A 7 4.41 -2.37 -31.53
C SER A 7 5.27 -2.80 -30.34
N ASP A 8 5.80 -1.86 -29.57
CA ASP A 8 6.58 -2.17 -28.36
C ASP A 8 5.78 -3.06 -27.39
N GLY A 9 4.45 -2.89 -27.34
CA GLY A 9 3.54 -3.74 -26.57
C GLY A 9 3.53 -5.20 -27.03
N ASP A 10 3.53 -5.43 -28.35
CA ASP A 10 3.56 -6.79 -28.92
C ASP A 10 4.90 -7.47 -28.66
N VAL A 11 6.00 -6.72 -28.75
CA VAL A 11 7.36 -7.22 -28.45
C VAL A 11 7.47 -7.61 -26.99
N TYR A 12 6.95 -6.78 -26.08
CA TYR A 12 6.93 -7.08 -24.65
C TYR A 12 6.05 -8.30 -24.33
N ALA A 13 4.83 -8.36 -24.87
CA ALA A 13 3.91 -9.47 -24.66
C ALA A 13 4.52 -10.81 -25.14
N ARG A 14 5.20 -10.80 -26.29
CA ARG A 14 5.94 -11.97 -26.80
C ARG A 14 7.08 -12.37 -25.88
N SER A 15 7.91 -11.41 -25.44
CA SER A 15 9.01 -11.66 -24.51
C SER A 15 8.52 -12.26 -23.19
N LEU A 16 7.40 -11.76 -22.66
CA LEU A 16 6.78 -12.29 -21.45
C LEU A 16 6.27 -13.73 -21.64
N GLN A 17 5.65 -14.04 -22.78
CA GLN A 17 5.22 -15.40 -23.10
C GLN A 17 6.41 -16.37 -23.24
N GLU A 18 7.49 -15.94 -23.89
CA GLU A 18 8.72 -16.74 -24.01
C GLU A 18 9.35 -17.00 -22.64
N ALA A 19 9.44 -15.97 -21.78
CA ALA A 19 9.93 -16.13 -20.42
C ALA A 19 9.05 -17.08 -19.59
N ARG A 20 7.73 -16.97 -19.72
CA ARG A 20 6.78 -17.88 -19.07
C ARG A 20 6.99 -19.32 -19.54
N TRP A 21 7.18 -19.51 -20.85
CA TRP A 21 7.43 -20.83 -21.43
C TRP A 21 8.74 -21.44 -20.92
N ASP A 22 9.82 -20.67 -20.88
CA ASP A 22 11.13 -21.09 -20.36
C ASP A 22 11.04 -21.49 -18.86
N ILE A 23 10.28 -20.76 -18.04
CA ILE A 23 10.01 -21.11 -16.64
C ILE A 23 9.21 -22.42 -16.55
N LEU A 24 8.17 -22.57 -17.39
CA LEU A 24 7.33 -23.78 -17.43
C LEU A 24 8.09 -25.01 -17.93
N GLN A 25 9.14 -24.83 -18.73
CA GLN A 25 10.04 -25.92 -19.15
C GLN A 25 10.95 -26.45 -18.04
N GLY A 26 10.82 -25.92 -16.82
CA GLY A 26 11.50 -26.44 -15.63
C GLY A 26 12.79 -25.71 -15.28
N LEU A 27 13.07 -24.55 -15.89
CA LEU A 27 14.09 -23.65 -15.36
C LEU A 27 13.69 -23.26 -13.94
N ASN A 28 14.56 -23.58 -12.98
CA ASN A 28 14.29 -23.30 -11.59
C ASN A 28 14.70 -21.85 -11.34
N VAL A 29 13.72 -20.97 -11.10
CA VAL A 29 13.96 -19.54 -10.85
C VAL A 29 15.06 -19.29 -9.81
N ALA A 30 15.16 -20.12 -8.76
CA ALA A 30 16.18 -19.95 -7.71
C ALA A 30 17.59 -20.38 -8.14
N LYS A 31 17.74 -21.30 -9.10
CA LYS A 31 19.04 -21.81 -9.57
C LYS A 31 19.49 -21.20 -10.90
N ASP A 32 18.53 -20.93 -11.78
CA ASP A 32 18.74 -20.54 -13.17
C ASP A 32 18.47 -19.04 -13.40
N TRP A 33 18.32 -18.24 -12.33
CA TRP A 33 18.01 -16.81 -12.43
C TRP A 33 18.93 -16.05 -13.39
N GLY A 34 20.24 -16.24 -13.29
CA GLY A 34 21.20 -15.57 -14.17
C GLY A 34 20.98 -15.88 -15.64
N ARG A 35 20.60 -17.12 -15.98
CA ARG A 35 20.30 -17.52 -17.36
C ARG A 35 18.97 -16.95 -17.85
N LEU A 36 17.96 -16.93 -16.98
CA LEU A 36 16.66 -16.29 -17.27
C LEU A 36 16.85 -14.79 -17.51
N GLU A 37 17.63 -14.11 -16.68
CA GLU A 37 17.91 -12.68 -16.79
C GLU A 37 18.73 -12.33 -18.05
N GLU A 38 19.72 -13.15 -18.41
CA GLU A 38 20.48 -12.99 -19.66
C GLU A 38 19.61 -13.16 -20.90
N ARG A 39 18.65 -14.09 -20.87
CA ARG A 39 17.76 -14.39 -21.99
C ARG A 39 16.57 -13.44 -22.08
N HIS A 40 16.10 -12.91 -20.95
CA HIS A 40 14.94 -12.04 -20.83
C HIS A 40 15.31 -10.75 -20.09
N PRO A 41 15.99 -9.79 -20.77
CA PRO A 41 16.54 -8.60 -20.12
C PRO A 41 15.52 -7.74 -19.37
N PHE A 42 14.24 -7.77 -19.77
CA PHE A 42 13.16 -7.02 -19.12
C PHE A 42 12.98 -7.40 -17.64
N PHE A 43 13.43 -8.59 -17.21
CA PHE A 43 13.43 -8.96 -15.79
C PHE A 43 14.28 -8.01 -14.93
N ARG A 44 15.32 -7.39 -15.51
CA ARG A 44 16.11 -6.36 -14.80
C ARG A 44 15.25 -5.16 -14.45
N ASP A 45 14.47 -4.69 -15.40
CA ASP A 45 13.60 -3.54 -15.22
C ASP A 45 12.49 -3.87 -14.20
N VAL A 46 11.89 -5.04 -14.30
CA VAL A 46 10.88 -5.54 -13.33
C VAL A 46 11.47 -5.60 -11.92
N ILE A 47 12.69 -6.12 -11.74
CA ILE A 47 13.35 -6.16 -10.43
C ILE A 47 13.66 -4.76 -9.91
N LEU A 48 14.16 -3.87 -10.77
CA LEU A 48 14.48 -2.50 -10.40
C LEU A 48 13.22 -1.78 -9.91
N ASP A 49 12.11 -1.96 -10.62
CA ASP A 49 10.82 -1.37 -10.25
C ASP A 49 10.24 -2.00 -9.00
N ALA A 50 10.30 -3.33 -8.85
CA ALA A 50 9.90 -4.00 -7.61
C ALA A 50 10.72 -3.51 -6.40
N LYS A 51 12.03 -3.31 -6.55
CA LYS A 51 12.89 -2.74 -5.50
C LYS A 51 12.52 -1.29 -5.18
N ARG A 52 12.19 -0.47 -6.19
CA ARG A 52 11.74 0.92 -6.00
C ARG A 52 10.41 0.95 -5.25
N GLN A 53 9.45 0.12 -5.66
CA GLN A 53 8.14 0.00 -5.02
C GLN A 53 8.27 -0.47 -3.57
N ALA A 54 9.08 -1.50 -3.31
CA ALA A 54 9.31 -1.98 -1.94
C ALA A 54 9.93 -0.90 -1.04
N LYS A 55 10.89 -0.12 -1.55
CA LYS A 55 11.48 1.01 -0.81
C LYS A 55 10.48 2.12 -0.53
N LEU A 56 9.66 2.48 -1.52
CA LEU A 56 8.60 3.48 -1.34
C LEU A 56 7.63 3.03 -0.27
N LEU A 57 7.14 1.79 -0.38
CA LEU A 57 6.19 1.23 0.55
C LEU A 57 6.75 1.15 1.98
N ALA A 58 8.00 0.69 2.14
CA ALA A 58 8.67 0.69 3.44
C ALA A 58 8.75 2.11 4.03
N SER A 59 9.12 3.10 3.21
CA SER A 59 9.21 4.51 3.64
C SER A 59 7.85 5.04 4.09
N VAL A 60 6.77 4.69 3.39
CA VAL A 60 5.40 5.10 3.73
C VAL A 60 4.93 4.44 5.01
N LEU A 61 5.16 3.14 5.17
CA LEU A 61 4.79 2.41 6.39
C LEU A 61 5.54 2.99 7.61
N THR A 62 6.86 3.22 7.49
CA THR A 62 7.66 3.84 8.55
C THR A 62 7.22 5.28 8.87
N ALA A 63 6.96 6.11 7.84
CA ALA A 63 6.48 7.47 8.04
C ALA A 63 5.11 7.51 8.73
N THR A 64 4.21 6.62 8.31
CA THR A 64 2.87 6.47 8.91
C THR A 64 2.98 5.98 10.35
N GLU A 65 3.87 5.01 10.61
CA GLU A 65 4.12 4.51 11.96
C GLU A 65 4.63 5.62 12.89
N PHE A 66 5.66 6.34 12.47
CA PHE A 66 6.20 7.48 13.21
C PHE A 66 5.11 8.51 13.52
N PHE A 67 4.30 8.86 12.52
CA PHE A 67 3.21 9.83 12.68
C PHE A 67 2.17 9.35 13.71
N LEU A 68 1.71 8.10 13.61
CA LEU A 68 0.74 7.53 14.53
C LEU A 68 1.28 7.38 15.95
N GLN A 69 2.54 6.95 16.10
CA GLN A 69 3.21 6.91 17.41
C GLN A 69 3.25 8.30 18.04
N ARG A 70 3.57 9.34 17.24
CA ARG A 70 3.64 10.71 17.75
C ARG A 70 2.27 11.27 18.11
N LEU A 71 1.24 11.01 17.30
CA LEU A 71 -0.15 11.36 17.64
C LEU A 71 -0.60 10.68 18.93
N LEU A 72 -0.34 9.38 19.07
CA LEU A 72 -0.73 8.62 20.24
C LEU A 72 -0.05 9.14 21.51
N TRP A 73 1.24 9.46 21.43
CA TRP A 73 1.96 10.10 22.53
C TRP A 73 1.30 11.43 22.92
N CYS A 74 0.87 12.26 21.96
CA CYS A 74 0.16 13.49 22.29
C CYS A 74 -1.19 13.24 22.96
N CYS A 75 -1.92 12.19 22.55
CA CYS A 75 -3.18 11.78 23.19
C CYS A 75 -2.98 11.30 24.63
N GLU A 76 -1.89 10.57 24.90
CA GLU A 76 -1.56 10.05 26.24
C GLU A 76 -1.11 11.15 27.21
N ASN A 77 -0.65 12.29 26.70
CA ASN A 77 -0.15 13.41 27.50
C ASN A 77 -1.10 14.63 27.48
N ASP A 78 -2.34 14.49 27.02
CA ASP A 78 -3.33 15.58 26.92
C ASP A 78 -2.83 16.80 26.12
N THR A 79 -1.91 16.58 25.18
CA THR A 79 -1.35 17.62 24.27
C THR A 79 -1.85 17.46 22.84
N ALA A 80 -2.71 16.47 22.59
CA ALA A 80 -3.31 16.26 21.27
C ALA A 80 -4.28 17.41 20.91
N PRO A 81 -4.31 17.81 19.63
CA PRO A 81 -5.35 18.72 19.16
C PRO A 81 -6.75 18.15 19.41
N SER A 82 -7.71 19.01 19.73
CA SER A 82 -9.08 18.61 20.10
C SER A 82 -9.86 17.82 19.03
N PHE A 83 -9.42 17.88 17.77
CA PHE A 83 -10.01 17.13 16.66
C PHE A 83 -9.44 15.70 16.50
N VAL A 84 -8.46 15.32 17.31
CA VAL A 84 -7.86 13.98 17.28
C VAL A 84 -8.60 13.06 18.25
N ASP A 85 -9.20 12.00 17.72
CA ASP A 85 -9.80 10.93 18.52
C ASP A 85 -8.74 9.84 18.82
N ALA A 86 -8.40 9.67 20.11
CA ALA A 86 -7.44 8.68 20.56
C ALA A 86 -7.84 7.24 20.21
N ASN A 87 -9.14 6.91 20.19
CA ASN A 87 -9.61 5.57 19.81
C ASN A 87 -9.38 5.32 18.32
N ARG A 88 -9.64 6.32 17.49
CA ARG A 88 -9.37 6.26 16.06
C ARG A 88 -7.87 6.11 15.76
N VAL A 89 -7.01 6.83 16.47
CA VAL A 89 -5.54 6.68 16.34
C VAL A 89 -5.10 5.26 16.73
N LYS A 90 -5.67 4.68 17.80
CA LYS A 90 -5.41 3.28 18.17
C LYS A 90 -5.85 2.29 17.09
N GLN A 91 -7.01 2.49 16.48
CA GLN A 91 -7.50 1.67 15.37
C GLN A 91 -6.59 1.77 14.14
N TRP A 92 -6.13 2.96 13.78
CA TRP A 92 -5.16 3.13 12.70
C TRP A 92 -3.84 2.45 13.01
N ARG A 93 -3.35 2.55 14.24
CA ARG A 93 -2.12 1.85 14.65
C ARG A 93 -2.27 0.34 14.53
N ALA A 94 -3.41 -0.22 14.96
CA ALA A 94 -3.70 -1.64 14.81
C ALA A 94 -3.78 -2.05 13.33
N SER A 95 -4.44 -1.25 12.50
CA SER A 95 -4.54 -1.47 11.04
C SER A 95 -3.18 -1.39 10.35
N LEU A 96 -2.34 -0.41 10.72
CA LEU A 96 -0.97 -0.29 10.21
C LEU A 96 -0.14 -1.52 10.53
N ALA A 97 -0.30 -2.06 11.73
CA ALA A 97 0.43 -3.25 12.13
C ALA A 97 0.00 -4.50 11.33
N VAL A 98 -1.27 -4.58 10.88
CA VAL A 98 -1.73 -5.57 9.89
C VAL A 98 -1.02 -5.35 8.55
N PHE A 99 -1.00 -4.12 8.04
CA PHE A 99 -0.32 -3.81 6.77
C PHE A 99 1.16 -4.20 6.79
N ILE A 100 1.88 -3.88 7.87
CA ILE A 100 3.30 -4.25 8.01
C ILE A 100 3.48 -5.77 7.91
N SER A 101 2.71 -6.56 8.68
CA SER A 101 2.77 -8.03 8.65
C SER A 101 2.48 -8.61 7.26
N LEU A 102 1.48 -8.05 6.58
CA LEU A 102 1.10 -8.47 5.24
C LEU A 102 2.21 -8.18 4.21
N TYR A 103 2.82 -7.00 4.27
CA TYR A 103 3.85 -6.60 3.32
C TYR A 103 5.23 -7.21 3.61
N GLU A 104 5.48 -7.65 4.85
CA GLU A 104 6.64 -8.49 5.18
C GLU A 104 6.53 -9.90 4.58
N SER A 105 5.31 -10.44 4.45
CA SER A 105 5.06 -11.80 3.95
C SER A 105 4.73 -11.87 2.46
N SER A 106 4.25 -10.78 1.84
CA SER A 106 3.90 -10.71 0.43
C SER A 106 4.07 -9.32 -0.16
N PRO A 107 4.65 -9.17 -1.36
CA PRO A 107 4.65 -7.88 -2.06
C PRO A 107 3.23 -7.46 -2.51
N VAL A 108 2.33 -8.43 -2.70
CA VAL A 108 0.94 -8.21 -3.13
C VAL A 108 0.03 -8.96 -2.17
N PRO A 109 -0.35 -8.36 -1.02
CA PRO A 109 -1.26 -9.00 -0.09
C PRO A 109 -2.69 -8.96 -0.63
N THR A 110 -3.37 -10.09 -0.54
CA THR A 110 -4.78 -10.25 -0.89
C THR A 110 -5.69 -9.80 0.26
N ARG A 111 -6.88 -9.31 -0.03
CA ARG A 111 -8.07 -9.21 0.82
C ARG A 111 -8.27 -10.43 1.72
N ALA A 112 -8.13 -11.65 1.20
CA ALA A 112 -8.27 -12.87 2.02
C ALA A 112 -7.27 -12.88 3.19
N ARG A 113 -5.99 -12.60 2.92
CA ARG A 113 -4.96 -12.45 3.95
C ARG A 113 -5.22 -11.27 4.88
N TRP A 114 -5.69 -10.13 4.35
CA TRP A 114 -6.09 -9.00 5.17
C TRP A 114 -7.17 -9.37 6.19
N LEU A 115 -8.23 -10.06 5.75
CA LEU A 115 -9.31 -10.50 6.62
C LEU A 115 -8.82 -11.50 7.67
N ALA A 116 -7.95 -12.44 7.28
CA ALA A 116 -7.36 -13.42 8.19
C ALA A 116 -6.51 -12.74 9.29
N GLU A 117 -5.55 -11.90 8.89
CA GLU A 117 -4.64 -11.20 9.80
C GLU A 117 -5.40 -10.21 10.70
N SER A 118 -6.41 -9.51 10.16
CA SER A 118 -7.24 -8.58 10.93
C SER A 118 -8.05 -9.30 12.00
N ARG A 119 -8.60 -10.48 11.67
CA ARG A 119 -9.39 -11.30 12.61
C ARG A 119 -8.51 -11.83 13.75
N GLU A 120 -7.34 -12.38 13.42
CA GLU A 120 -6.39 -12.90 14.41
C GLU A 120 -5.99 -11.83 15.44
N ARG A 121 -5.87 -10.57 15.00
CA ARG A 121 -5.54 -9.44 15.90
C ARG A 121 -6.73 -8.87 16.67
N ALA A 122 -7.93 -8.94 16.10
CA ALA A 122 -9.14 -8.46 16.77
C ALA A 122 -9.44 -9.28 18.03
N ASP A 123 -9.16 -10.59 18.01
CA ASP A 123 -9.28 -11.47 19.18
C ASP A 123 -8.33 -11.07 20.33
N GLY A 124 -7.32 -10.25 20.04
CA GLY A 124 -6.26 -9.85 20.98
C GLY A 124 -6.64 -8.73 21.95
N THR A 125 -7.11 -7.56 21.48
CA THR A 125 -7.56 -6.42 22.35
C THR A 125 -7.96 -5.15 21.59
N CYS A 126 -7.76 -5.05 20.27
CA CYS A 126 -8.08 -3.86 19.49
C CYS A 126 -8.78 -4.27 18.20
N ALA A 127 -10.10 -4.10 18.14
CA ALA A 127 -10.86 -4.43 16.95
C ALA A 127 -10.37 -3.57 15.77
N VAL A 128 -9.70 -4.22 14.81
CA VAL A 128 -9.48 -3.66 13.48
C VAL A 128 -10.85 -3.69 12.80
N SER A 129 -11.45 -2.53 12.56
CA SER A 129 -12.75 -2.44 11.89
C SER A 129 -12.63 -3.02 10.47
N VAL A 130 -13.18 -4.22 10.29
CA VAL A 130 -13.23 -4.92 9.00
C VAL A 130 -14.11 -4.15 8.01
N ASP A 131 -15.19 -3.53 8.51
CA ASP A 131 -16.06 -2.65 7.73
C ASP A 131 -15.66 -1.20 7.96
N GLY A 132 -15.07 -0.57 6.94
CA GLY A 132 -14.94 0.89 6.95
C GLY A 132 -16.31 1.51 6.83
N ASP A 133 -16.66 2.40 7.75
CA ASP A 133 -17.78 3.33 7.64
C ASP A 133 -17.74 4.02 6.25
N GLU A 134 -18.65 3.62 5.37
CA GLU A 134 -18.82 4.06 3.97
C GLU A 134 -19.34 5.51 3.85
N LYS A 135 -18.76 6.46 4.59
CA LYS A 135 -19.18 7.86 4.53
C LYS A 135 -18.00 8.79 4.29
N TYR A 136 -17.27 8.63 3.20
CA TYR A 136 -16.59 9.73 2.49
C TYR A 136 -16.02 9.21 1.16
N ASN A 137 -16.89 8.90 0.21
CA ASN A 137 -16.71 9.19 -1.22
C ASN A 137 -17.97 8.72 -1.94
N SER A 138 -18.73 9.68 -2.47
CA SER A 138 -19.88 9.45 -3.34
C SER A 138 -19.41 8.91 -4.68
N TYR A 139 -18.91 7.68 -4.72
CA TYR A 139 -19.05 6.84 -5.90
C TYR A 139 -20.30 6.00 -5.69
N ASP A 140 -21.13 6.01 -6.72
CA ASP A 140 -22.50 5.49 -6.78
C ASP A 140 -22.59 4.03 -6.28
N HIS A 141 -22.81 3.85 -4.97
CA HIS A 141 -22.86 2.56 -4.27
C HIS A 141 -24.20 1.81 -4.45
N ASN A 142 -24.87 1.97 -5.59
CA ASN A 142 -26.09 1.20 -5.88
C ASN A 142 -25.82 -0.27 -6.26
N LYS A 143 -24.69 -0.85 -5.81
CA LYS A 143 -24.33 -2.24 -6.12
C LYS A 143 -23.70 -3.03 -4.96
N VAL A 144 -24.03 -2.70 -3.70
CA VAL A 144 -23.59 -3.50 -2.53
C VAL A 144 -24.78 -4.16 -1.84
N ARG A 145 -25.45 -5.11 -2.52
CA ARG A 145 -26.39 -6.05 -1.89
C ARG A 145 -26.36 -7.48 -2.46
N GLY A 146 -25.34 -7.84 -3.21
CA GLY A 146 -25.16 -9.19 -3.73
C GLY A 146 -23.69 -9.45 -4.03
N MET A 147 -22.87 -9.48 -2.97
CA MET A 147 -21.55 -10.11 -3.07
C MET A 147 -21.79 -11.59 -2.86
N ASP A 148 -22.04 -12.28 -3.97
CA ASP A 148 -21.82 -13.71 -4.05
C ASP A 148 -20.32 -13.94 -3.75
N ASP A 149 -20.01 -14.97 -2.97
CA ASP A 149 -18.66 -15.35 -2.52
C ASP A 149 -17.66 -15.63 -3.67
N ASP A 150 -18.12 -15.54 -4.93
CA ASP A 150 -17.35 -15.82 -6.15
C ASP A 150 -16.37 -14.69 -6.53
N ASP A 151 -16.48 -13.48 -5.96
CA ASP A 151 -15.59 -12.34 -6.26
C ASP A 151 -14.23 -12.39 -5.52
N VAL A 152 -13.96 -13.45 -4.75
CA VAL A 152 -12.67 -13.60 -4.01
C VAL A 152 -11.55 -14.13 -4.93
N ASP A 153 -11.89 -14.78 -6.04
CA ASP A 153 -10.91 -15.52 -6.86
C ASP A 153 -9.98 -14.62 -7.70
N ASP A 154 -10.36 -13.37 -7.99
CA ASP A 154 -9.60 -12.43 -8.82
C ASP A 154 -9.02 -11.23 -8.03
N ASP A 155 -8.54 -11.48 -6.81
CA ASP A 155 -7.91 -10.43 -6.00
C ASP A 155 -6.45 -10.18 -6.41
N ASP A 156 -6.25 -9.15 -7.22
CA ASP A 156 -4.96 -8.65 -7.68
C ASP A 156 -4.16 -7.87 -6.61
N GLY A 157 -4.67 -7.81 -5.37
CA GLY A 157 -4.08 -7.08 -4.25
C GLY A 157 -4.41 -5.57 -4.23
N SER A 158 -5.15 -5.06 -5.21
CA SER A 158 -5.59 -3.66 -5.26
C SER A 158 -6.44 -3.29 -4.04
N PHE A 159 -7.20 -4.24 -3.47
CA PHE A 159 -7.97 -4.03 -2.25
C PHE A 159 -7.08 -3.56 -1.09
N VAL A 160 -5.96 -4.24 -0.83
CA VAL A 160 -5.07 -3.93 0.29
C VAL A 160 -4.32 -2.62 0.02
N GLU A 161 -3.86 -2.39 -1.22
CA GLU A 161 -3.21 -1.12 -1.60
C GLU A 161 -4.17 0.07 -1.40
N ASN A 162 -5.43 -0.06 -1.84
CA ASN A 162 -6.43 0.99 -1.69
C ASN A 162 -6.79 1.23 -0.22
N ARG A 163 -6.93 0.18 0.58
CA ARG A 163 -7.17 0.31 2.03
C ARG A 163 -6.01 1.02 2.73
N LEU A 164 -4.76 0.74 2.33
CA LEU A 164 -3.59 1.45 2.85
C LEU A 164 -3.64 2.94 2.46
N LYS A 165 -3.94 3.25 1.19
CA LYS A 165 -4.09 4.64 0.72
C LYS A 165 -5.16 5.39 1.48
N ASP A 166 -6.31 4.77 1.73
CA ASP A 166 -7.40 5.39 2.50
C ASP A 166 -6.96 5.74 3.93
N MET A 167 -6.24 4.82 4.60
CA MET A 167 -5.70 5.09 5.92
C MET A 167 -4.67 6.23 5.89
N VAL A 168 -3.77 6.22 4.90
CA VAL A 168 -2.76 7.27 4.72
C VAL A 168 -3.40 8.62 4.45
N LEU A 169 -4.44 8.69 3.61
CA LEU A 169 -5.20 9.91 3.33
C LEU A 169 -5.88 10.48 4.58
N GLN A 170 -6.47 9.61 5.40
CA GLN A 170 -7.05 10.03 6.67
C GLN A 170 -5.99 10.58 7.64
N CYS A 171 -4.83 9.92 7.72
CA CYS A 171 -3.71 10.40 8.51
C CYS A 171 -3.18 11.76 7.99
N LEU A 172 -3.07 11.94 6.66
CA LEU A 172 -2.69 13.20 6.03
C LEU A 172 -3.65 14.33 6.36
N ALA A 173 -4.96 14.07 6.35
CA ALA A 173 -5.96 15.07 6.71
C ALA A 173 -5.74 15.59 8.15
N ILE A 174 -5.57 14.68 9.11
CA ILE A 174 -5.27 15.04 10.51
C ILE A 174 -3.91 15.72 10.62
N GLY A 175 -2.88 15.19 9.97
CA GLY A 175 -1.52 15.71 10.01
C GLY A 175 -1.43 17.13 9.48
N ARG A 176 -2.10 17.44 8.37
CA ARG A 176 -2.17 18.80 7.82
C ARG A 176 -2.86 19.77 8.77
N MET A 177 -3.91 19.34 9.46
CA MET A 177 -4.56 20.17 10.49
C MET A 177 -3.64 20.39 11.69
N TRP A 178 -2.92 19.36 12.11
CA TRP A 178 -1.99 19.44 13.23
C TRP A 178 -0.78 20.33 12.92
N CYS A 179 -0.17 20.21 11.75
CA CYS A 179 0.97 21.04 11.35
C CYS A 179 0.68 22.53 11.30
N ARG A 180 -0.59 22.95 11.13
CA ARG A 180 -0.98 24.37 11.19
C ARG A 180 -0.94 24.95 12.61
N GLN A 181 -0.89 24.09 13.63
CA GLN A 181 -0.84 24.47 15.04
C GLN A 181 0.57 24.33 15.64
N LEU A 182 1.47 23.65 14.94
CA LEU A 182 2.85 23.44 15.38
C LEU A 182 3.71 24.63 15.01
N ASP A 183 4.62 24.99 15.90
CA ASP A 183 5.68 25.97 15.64
C ASP A 183 6.55 25.48 14.46
N GLU A 184 7.05 26.41 13.64
CA GLU A 184 7.90 26.09 12.50
C GLU A 184 9.30 25.63 12.95
N GLU A 185 9.79 26.16 14.06
CA GLU A 185 11.16 25.93 14.56
C GLU A 185 11.32 24.65 15.41
N ASP A 186 10.22 24.01 15.82
CA ASP A 186 10.29 22.76 16.59
C ASP A 186 10.84 21.60 15.74
N GLU A 187 11.92 20.96 16.19
CA GLU A 187 12.54 19.80 15.53
C GLU A 187 11.51 18.68 15.29
N MET A 188 10.59 18.50 16.23
CA MET A 188 9.53 17.50 16.05
C MET A 188 8.54 17.90 14.96
N ALA A 189 8.20 19.18 14.84
CA ALA A 189 7.34 19.66 13.77
C ALA A 189 7.98 19.43 12.40
N VAL A 190 9.30 19.61 12.27
CA VAL A 190 10.04 19.28 11.05
C VAL A 190 9.93 17.80 10.70
N LYS A 191 10.13 16.90 11.66
CA LYS A 191 10.00 15.44 11.45
C LYS A 191 8.58 15.02 11.06
N VAL A 192 7.56 15.60 11.69
CA VAL A 192 6.15 15.35 11.34
C VAL A 192 5.87 15.83 9.91
N ARG A 193 6.29 17.03 9.53
CA ARG A 193 6.13 17.54 8.16
C ARG A 193 6.84 16.64 7.14
N HIS A 194 8.03 16.14 7.45
CA HIS A 194 8.75 15.21 6.59
C HIS A 194 7.97 13.89 6.42
N ALA A 195 7.48 13.30 7.51
CA ALA A 195 6.66 12.09 7.45
C ALA A 195 5.39 12.30 6.59
N LEU A 196 4.70 13.43 6.78
CA LEU A 196 3.54 13.79 5.96
C LEU A 196 3.92 13.96 4.48
N SER A 197 5.08 14.52 4.16
CA SER A 197 5.54 14.63 2.77
C SER A 197 5.76 13.26 2.11
N VAL A 198 6.30 12.28 2.85
CA VAL A 198 6.48 10.90 2.34
C VAL A 198 5.11 10.23 2.12
N MET A 199 4.19 10.41 3.05
CA MET A 199 2.82 9.91 2.95
C MET A 199 2.04 10.54 1.79
N ASP A 200 2.22 11.85 1.58
CA ASP A 200 1.57 12.62 0.52
C ASP A 200 2.01 12.16 -0.87
N ALA A 201 3.32 11.91 -1.04
CA ALA A 201 3.88 11.40 -2.29
C ALA A 201 3.33 10.01 -2.68
N PHE A 202 2.95 9.19 -1.69
CA PHE A 202 2.33 7.89 -1.93
C PHE A 202 0.84 7.97 -2.22
N ALA A 203 0.12 8.87 -1.53
CA ALA A 203 -1.31 9.05 -1.71
C ALA A 203 -1.66 9.88 -2.96
N ALA A 204 -0.70 10.64 -3.49
CA ALA A 204 -0.86 11.40 -4.72
C ALA A 204 -1.32 10.47 -5.85
N PRO A 205 -2.33 10.87 -6.65
CA PRO A 205 -2.75 10.08 -7.79
C PRO A 205 -1.53 9.84 -8.68
N LYS A 206 -1.30 8.56 -9.03
CA LYS A 206 -0.30 8.19 -10.03
C LYS A 206 -0.74 8.83 -11.35
N THR A 207 -0.30 10.06 -11.61
CA THR A 207 -0.39 10.72 -12.90
C THR A 207 0.61 10.04 -13.81
N PHE A 208 0.35 8.77 -14.14
CA PHE A 208 0.88 8.21 -15.36
C PHE A 208 -0.02 8.74 -16.48
N ASP A 209 0.37 9.90 -17.02
CA ASP A 209 0.05 10.25 -18.39
C ASP A 209 0.68 9.14 -19.25
N TRP A 210 -0.15 8.25 -19.78
CA TRP A 210 0.20 7.34 -20.86
C TRP A 210 -0.22 7.96 -22.20
#